data_AF-A0A2T7PK40-F1
#
_entry.id   AF-A0A2T7PK40-F1
#
_cell.length_a   1.000
_cell.length_b   1.000
_cell.length_c   1.000
_cell.angle_alpha   90.00
_cell.angle_beta   90.00
_cell.angle_gamma   90.00
#
_symmetry.space_group_name_H-M   'P 1'
#
loop_
_entity.id
_entity.type
_entity.pdbx_description
1 polymer ?
#
loop_
_entity_poly.entity_id
_entity_poly.type
_entity_poly.pdbx_seq_one_letter_code
_entity_poly.pdbx_strand_id
1 'polypeptide(L)'
;MGETAVRGCSVYSSNQQPGGGYTSGLRQPIYGQRPIFTGQIPGQQTPVYGGNYQQGSQPQTVFTYGGYGRGLPFDTASYSSECPDTGIRIQINGIPCEQAVDLHGTFLCYRHEYTSRECCQKCRPLKNPSRIGCEYGDHSGRCTDLRSYDCYDLRNRQSCCATCERLRQTGARAGCEYGDMTPNCDRVRQNPELCYIPENRYLCCDTCHSIRDLNDECPWGDQNSELCAPFDRLGNIRINCYSPPIRRLCCQSCPRIQEWLPGELQGCEYGDRPVTFSAGTHRSLNCTSFMRYFGAQQCVLNEAVATNCCYTCHRYSQA
;
A
#
# COMPACT_ATOMS: atom_id res chain seq x y z
N MET A 1 6.72 -1.32 -76.68
CA MET A 1 7.52 -0.88 -75.53
C MET A 1 6.55 -0.20 -74.59
N GLY A 2 6.04 -0.94 -73.60
CA GLY A 2 4.96 -0.48 -72.73
C GLY A 2 5.49 -0.22 -71.34
N GLU A 3 5.35 1.03 -70.88
CA GLU A 3 5.62 1.47 -69.52
C GLU A 3 4.63 0.81 -68.55
N THR A 4 5.12 -0.03 -67.64
CA THR A 4 4.36 -0.45 -66.46
C THR A 4 4.62 0.54 -65.33
N ALA A 5 3.71 1.51 -65.20
CA ALA A 5 3.63 2.40 -64.05
C ALA A 5 3.36 1.57 -62.78
N VAL A 6 4.35 1.53 -61.88
CA VAL A 6 4.16 1.03 -60.51
C VAL A 6 3.31 2.05 -59.77
N ARG A 7 2.04 1.73 -59.57
CA ARG A 7 1.10 2.53 -58.76
C ARG A 7 1.70 2.74 -57.37
N GLY A 8 1.80 4.01 -56.97
CA GLY A 8 2.31 4.43 -55.67
C GLY A 8 1.56 3.75 -54.53
N CYS A 9 2.31 3.16 -53.61
CA CYS A 9 1.78 2.70 -52.33
C CYS A 9 1.57 3.92 -51.43
N SER A 10 0.34 4.16 -51.00
CA SER A 10 0.06 5.20 -50.01
C SER A 10 0.66 4.81 -48.67
N VAL A 11 1.58 5.62 -48.15
CA VAL A 11 2.18 5.47 -46.83
C VAL A 11 1.28 6.17 -45.83
N TYR A 12 0.77 5.41 -44.86
CA TYR A 12 0.10 5.99 -43.70
C TYR A 12 1.04 5.87 -42.50
N SER A 13 1.55 7.02 -42.04
CA SER A 13 2.19 7.13 -40.74
C SER A 13 1.08 7.09 -39.69
N SER A 14 0.94 5.97 -38.99
CA SER A 14 -0.01 5.82 -37.89
C SER A 14 0.48 6.57 -36.66
N ASN A 15 0.32 7.90 -36.66
CA ASN A 15 0.06 8.64 -35.41
C ASN A 15 -1.38 8.34 -34.97
N GLN A 16 -1.70 7.08 -34.70
CA GLN A 16 -2.93 6.73 -34.01
C GLN A 16 -2.59 6.62 -32.53
N GLN A 17 -2.86 7.72 -31.84
CA GLN A 17 -3.20 7.69 -30.42
C GLN A 17 -4.23 6.57 -30.20
N PRO A 18 -4.05 5.69 -29.21
CA PRO A 18 -5.21 5.14 -28.55
C PRO A 18 -5.88 6.31 -27.82
N GLY A 19 -6.88 6.89 -28.48
CA GLY A 19 -7.89 7.71 -27.85
C GLY A 19 -8.70 6.84 -26.89
N GLY A 20 -8.16 6.59 -25.70
CA GLY A 20 -8.93 6.26 -24.53
C GLY A 20 -9.56 7.55 -24.02
N GLY A 21 -10.75 7.88 -24.51
CA GLY A 21 -11.55 8.93 -23.94
C GLY A 21 -11.94 8.56 -22.51
N TYR A 22 -11.25 9.14 -21.53
CA TYR A 22 -11.84 9.29 -20.20
C TYR A 22 -12.87 10.40 -20.33
N THR A 23 -14.14 10.01 -20.42
CA THR A 23 -15.25 10.94 -20.25
C THR A 23 -15.09 11.58 -18.87
N SER A 24 -14.79 12.88 -18.87
CA SER A 24 -14.95 13.77 -17.72
C SER A 24 -16.44 13.90 -17.42
N GLY A 25 -17.00 12.89 -16.78
CA GLY A 25 -18.26 12.98 -16.08
C GLY A 25 -18.02 13.68 -14.75
N LEU A 26 -18.30 14.98 -14.70
CA LEU A 26 -18.56 15.69 -13.46
C LEU A 26 -19.72 14.99 -12.73
N ARG A 27 -19.40 14.08 -11.80
CA ARG A 27 -20.32 13.66 -10.74
C ARG A 27 -19.76 14.14 -9.42
N GLN A 28 -20.56 15.02 -8.81
CA GLN A 28 -20.40 15.59 -7.48
C GLN A 28 -20.06 14.51 -6.43
N PRO A 29 -19.32 14.85 -5.35
CA PRO A 29 -19.09 13.92 -4.27
C PRO A 29 -20.39 13.60 -3.53
N ILE A 30 -20.92 12.40 -3.73
CA ILE A 30 -21.96 11.83 -2.88
C ILE A 30 -21.25 11.33 -1.62
N TYR A 31 -21.51 12.00 -0.50
CA TYR A 31 -21.24 11.50 0.84
C TYR A 31 -21.93 10.14 1.03
N GLY A 32 -21.16 9.04 1.10
CA GLY A 32 -21.62 7.76 1.66
C GLY A 32 -21.34 7.79 3.17
N GLN A 33 -22.32 8.13 4.01
CA GLN A 33 -23.33 7.23 4.57
C GLN A 33 -22.74 6.04 5.33
N ARG A 34 -22.76 6.19 6.66
CA ARG A 34 -22.57 5.15 7.67
C ARG A 34 -23.62 4.04 7.48
N PRO A 35 -23.28 2.75 7.63
CA PRO A 35 -24.29 1.73 7.77
C PRO A 35 -25.01 1.89 9.12
N ILE A 36 -26.28 2.26 9.05
CA ILE A 36 -27.26 2.22 10.14
C ILE A 36 -27.79 0.78 10.19
N PHE A 37 -27.52 0.06 11.28
CA PHE A 37 -28.26 -1.16 11.59
C PHE A 37 -29.55 -0.79 12.30
N THR A 38 -30.66 -0.79 11.56
CA THR A 38 -32.03 -0.79 12.11
C THR A 38 -32.52 -2.24 12.24
N GLY A 39 -32.63 -2.72 13.47
CA GLY A 39 -33.50 -3.85 13.83
C GLY A 39 -34.67 -3.31 14.67
N GLN A 40 -35.90 -3.46 14.17
CA GLN A 40 -37.13 -3.01 14.81
C GLN A 40 -37.54 -3.93 15.97
N ILE A 41 -38.06 -3.33 17.06
CA ILE A 41 -38.85 -4.00 18.10
C ILE A 41 -40.26 -3.38 18.06
N PRO A 42 -41.36 -4.14 17.95
CA PRO A 42 -42.72 -3.61 18.02
C PRO A 42 -43.37 -3.77 19.42
N GLY A 43 -44.20 -2.78 19.79
CA GLY A 43 -45.23 -2.83 20.87
C GLY A 43 -44.74 -2.32 22.24
N GLN A 44 -44.84 -1.03 22.61
CA GLN A 44 -45.99 -0.17 22.94
C GLN A 44 -46.67 -0.45 24.30
N GLN A 45 -46.82 0.63 25.08
CA GLN A 45 -47.79 0.92 26.18
C GLN A 45 -47.29 0.87 27.65
N THR A 46 -47.17 2.05 28.24
CA THR A 46 -47.31 2.40 29.68
C THR A 46 -48.67 1.88 30.23
N PRO A 47 -48.89 1.59 31.54
CA PRO A 47 -48.83 2.61 32.61
C PRO A 47 -48.75 2.15 34.11
N VAL A 48 -48.81 3.15 35.01
CA VAL A 48 -49.34 3.14 36.40
C VAL A 48 -48.52 2.57 37.58
N TYR A 49 -48.44 3.43 38.61
CA TYR A 49 -47.97 3.25 39.98
C TYR A 49 -49.03 2.52 40.85
N GLY A 50 -48.64 1.56 41.69
CA GLY A 50 -49.54 1.01 42.73
C GLY A 50 -48.99 -0.16 43.57
N GLY A 51 -48.68 0.12 44.84
CA GLY A 51 -49.11 -0.67 46.03
C GLY A 51 -48.51 -2.06 46.38
N ASN A 52 -47.56 -2.04 47.34
CA ASN A 52 -47.53 -2.74 48.66
C ASN A 52 -47.30 -4.28 48.88
N TYR A 53 -46.37 -4.55 49.83
CA TYR A 53 -46.02 -5.75 50.64
C TYR A 53 -45.39 -6.96 49.90
N GLN A 54 -44.36 -7.71 50.37
CA GLN A 54 -43.83 -8.01 51.71
C GLN A 54 -42.39 -8.62 51.64
N GLN A 55 -41.53 -8.24 52.61
CA GLN A 55 -40.32 -8.86 53.23
C GLN A 55 -39.46 -9.95 52.53
N GLY A 56 -38.12 -9.75 52.59
CA GLY A 56 -37.13 -10.82 52.42
C GLY A 56 -35.65 -10.39 52.26
N SER A 57 -35.04 -9.81 53.31
CA SER A 57 -33.61 -9.88 53.71
C SER A 57 -32.47 -10.03 52.68
N GLN A 58 -31.67 -8.96 52.50
CA GLN A 58 -30.19 -8.83 52.64
C GLN A 58 -29.67 -7.62 51.82
N PRO A 59 -28.98 -6.62 52.40
CA PRO A 59 -28.52 -5.49 51.59
C PRO A 59 -27.20 -5.80 50.86
N GLN A 60 -27.31 -6.10 49.56
CA GLN A 60 -26.28 -5.74 48.60
C GLN A 60 -26.45 -4.25 48.26
N THR A 61 -25.50 -3.41 48.67
CA THR A 61 -25.50 -1.99 48.28
C THR A 61 -24.79 -1.81 46.94
N VAL A 62 -25.59 -1.82 45.88
CA VAL A 62 -25.30 -1.15 44.61
C VAL A 62 -25.47 0.36 44.84
N PHE A 63 -24.45 1.17 44.60
CA PHE A 63 -24.57 2.63 44.66
C PHE A 63 -24.65 3.26 43.27
N THR A 64 -25.82 3.83 43.01
CA THR A 64 -26.18 4.74 41.92
C THR A 64 -25.70 6.15 42.25
N TYR A 65 -25.12 6.86 41.28
CA TYR A 65 -24.68 8.25 41.42
C TYR A 65 -25.86 9.22 41.43
N GLY A 66 -25.96 10.05 42.47
CA GLY A 66 -26.79 11.25 42.49
C GLY A 66 -26.80 11.97 43.85
N GLY A 67 -26.38 13.24 43.89
CA GLY A 67 -26.83 14.20 44.90
C GLY A 67 -25.87 14.53 46.05
N TYR A 68 -25.28 15.72 45.92
CA TYR A 68 -24.64 16.61 46.89
C TYR A 68 -24.74 16.32 48.41
N GLY A 69 -23.56 16.35 49.05
CA GLY A 69 -23.36 16.98 50.36
C GLY A 69 -23.49 16.07 51.59
N ARG A 70 -22.34 15.64 52.12
CA ARG A 70 -21.93 15.85 53.52
C ARG A 70 -20.48 15.40 53.70
N GLY A 71 -19.64 16.31 54.18
CA GLY A 71 -18.24 16.05 54.48
C GLY A 71 -18.08 14.98 55.56
N LEU A 72 -17.13 14.08 55.34
CA LEU A 72 -16.62 13.16 56.34
C LEU A 72 -15.34 13.75 56.95
N PRO A 73 -15.09 13.52 58.25
CA PRO A 73 -14.07 14.22 59.01
C PRO A 73 -12.67 13.76 58.58
N PHE A 74 -11.85 14.74 58.21
CA PHE A 74 -10.41 14.59 58.03
C PHE A 74 -9.77 14.53 59.41
N ASP A 75 -9.44 13.32 59.89
CA ASP A 75 -8.48 13.15 60.97
C ASP A 75 -7.07 13.11 60.39
N THR A 76 -6.27 14.04 60.86
CA THR A 76 -4.86 14.24 60.50
C THR A 76 -4.00 13.09 61.04
N ALA A 77 -3.50 12.24 60.15
CA ALA A 77 -2.34 11.39 60.37
C ALA A 77 -1.26 11.75 59.34
N SER A 78 -0.24 12.46 59.81
CA SER A 78 1.01 12.68 59.08
C SER A 78 1.79 11.36 59.02
N TYR A 79 1.66 10.65 57.90
CA TYR A 79 2.70 9.79 57.32
C TYR A 79 2.40 9.66 55.83
N SER A 80 3.39 9.93 54.99
CA SER A 80 3.37 9.76 53.54
C SER A 80 2.79 8.39 53.13
N SER A 81 1.54 8.36 52.68
CA SER A 81 1.09 7.30 51.79
C SER A 81 0.51 7.95 50.56
N GLU A 82 1.36 8.16 49.55
CA GLU A 82 0.96 8.54 48.19
C GLU A 82 0.03 7.51 47.52
N CYS A 83 -0.35 6.44 48.24
CA CYS A 83 -1.28 5.41 47.82
C CYS A 83 -2.65 5.56 48.50
N PRO A 84 -3.75 5.33 47.76
CA PRO A 84 -5.10 5.55 48.27
C PRO A 84 -5.43 4.53 49.37
N ASP A 85 -5.82 5.01 50.56
CA ASP A 85 -6.34 4.18 51.64
C ASP A 85 -7.87 4.22 51.66
N THR A 86 -8.48 3.54 50.68
CA THR A 86 -9.95 3.49 50.54
C THR A 86 -10.61 2.44 51.43
N GLY A 87 -9.83 1.62 52.13
CA GLY A 87 -10.32 0.40 52.80
C GLY A 87 -10.77 -0.72 51.84
N ILE A 88 -10.66 -0.52 50.52
CA ILE A 88 -11.09 -1.49 49.50
C ILE A 88 -9.94 -2.46 49.19
N ARG A 89 -10.17 -3.75 49.49
CA ARG A 89 -9.32 -4.85 49.01
C ARG A 89 -9.90 -5.39 47.70
N ILE A 90 -9.19 -5.18 46.60
CA ILE A 90 -9.60 -5.67 45.29
C ILE A 90 -9.02 -7.07 45.10
N GLN A 91 -9.86 -8.00 44.67
CA GLN A 91 -9.42 -9.28 44.13
C GLN A 91 -9.62 -9.28 42.61
N ILE A 92 -8.58 -9.63 41.87
CA ILE A 92 -8.60 -9.73 40.41
C ILE A 92 -8.63 -11.22 40.10
N ASN A 93 -9.73 -11.73 39.52
CA ASN A 93 -9.92 -13.17 39.29
C ASN A 93 -9.77 -14.03 40.58
N GLY A 94 -10.17 -13.50 41.73
CA GLY A 94 -10.13 -14.22 43.02
C GLY A 94 -8.76 -14.23 43.71
N ILE A 95 -7.75 -13.55 43.17
CA ILE A 95 -6.42 -13.41 43.79
C ILE A 95 -6.13 -11.95 44.21
N PRO A 96 -5.27 -11.73 45.22
CA PRO A 96 -4.80 -10.39 45.60
C PRO A 96 -4.09 -9.69 44.46
N CYS A 97 -4.06 -8.36 44.51
CA CYS A 97 -3.54 -7.54 43.42
C CYS A 97 -2.05 -7.76 43.17
N GLU A 98 -1.27 -7.91 44.23
CA GLU A 98 0.17 -8.17 44.12
C GLU A 98 0.44 -9.40 43.24
N GLN A 99 -0.27 -10.49 43.53
CA GLN A 99 -0.16 -11.74 42.79
C GLN A 99 -0.74 -11.62 41.36
N ALA A 100 -1.82 -10.86 41.20
CA ALA A 100 -2.42 -10.65 39.89
C ALA A 100 -1.50 -9.89 38.94
N VAL A 101 -0.78 -8.87 39.42
CA VAL A 101 0.21 -8.13 38.61
C VAL A 101 1.33 -9.05 38.13
N ASP A 102 1.81 -9.96 38.99
CA ASP A 102 2.87 -10.90 38.64
C ASP A 102 2.40 -11.99 37.65
N LEU A 103 1.17 -12.49 37.79
CA LEU A 103 0.64 -13.57 36.96
C LEU A 103 0.05 -13.09 35.62
N HIS A 104 -0.61 -11.94 35.63
CA HIS A 104 -1.36 -11.45 34.47
C HIS A 104 -0.67 -10.29 33.78
N GLY A 105 0.22 -9.56 34.45
CA GLY A 105 1.05 -8.52 33.87
C GLY A 105 0.79 -7.11 34.42
N THR A 106 1.73 -6.23 34.12
CA THR A 106 1.80 -4.85 34.64
C THR A 106 0.70 -3.93 34.11
N PHE A 107 0.02 -4.30 33.02
CA PHE A 107 -1.10 -3.50 32.48
C PHE A 107 -2.24 -3.29 33.49
N LEU A 108 -2.38 -4.18 34.48
CA LEU A 108 -3.35 -4.03 35.57
C LEU A 108 -3.13 -2.74 36.37
N CYS A 109 -1.89 -2.23 36.40
CA CYS A 109 -1.54 -1.02 37.11
C CYS A 109 -2.23 0.23 36.58
N TYR A 110 -2.52 0.31 35.27
CA TYR A 110 -3.23 1.46 34.69
C TYR A 110 -4.61 1.68 35.31
N ARG A 111 -5.31 0.61 35.68
CA ARG A 111 -6.64 0.68 36.29
C ARG A 111 -6.57 0.68 37.81
N HIS A 112 -5.68 -0.12 38.38
CA HIS A 112 -5.79 -0.50 39.78
C HIS A 112 -4.88 0.28 40.74
N GLU A 113 -3.85 1.00 40.25
CA GLU A 113 -2.99 1.87 41.08
C GLU A 113 -3.81 2.86 41.92
N TYR A 114 -4.85 3.46 41.34
CA TYR A 114 -5.64 4.52 42.00
C TYR A 114 -6.84 4.00 42.80
N THR A 115 -7.09 2.68 42.82
CA THR A 115 -8.31 2.12 43.41
C THR A 115 -8.05 1.27 44.66
N SER A 116 -6.84 0.72 44.81
CA SER A 116 -6.48 -0.08 45.98
C SER A 116 -5.07 0.23 46.46
N ARG A 117 -4.91 0.30 47.79
CA ARG A 117 -3.62 0.48 48.46
C ARG A 117 -2.59 -0.58 48.06
N GLU A 118 -3.02 -1.84 47.99
CA GLU A 118 -2.16 -2.98 47.65
C GLU A 118 -1.63 -2.87 46.22
N CYS A 119 -2.53 -2.61 45.26
CA CYS A 119 -2.15 -2.38 43.87
C CYS A 119 -1.21 -1.18 43.73
N CYS A 120 -1.49 -0.07 44.42
CA CYS A 120 -0.62 1.09 44.38
C CYS A 120 0.80 0.76 44.86
N GLN A 121 0.94 0.05 45.99
CA GLN A 121 2.25 -0.33 46.53
C GLN A 121 3.04 -1.21 45.56
N LYS A 122 2.37 -2.15 44.86
CA LYS A 122 3.00 -3.01 43.84
C LYS A 122 3.34 -2.25 42.56
N CYS A 123 2.45 -1.38 42.09
CA CYS A 123 2.56 -0.72 40.79
C CYS A 123 3.52 0.46 40.79
N ARG A 124 3.55 1.28 41.85
CA ARG A 124 4.42 2.46 41.93
C ARG A 124 5.89 2.22 41.60
N PRO A 125 6.58 1.18 42.12
CA PRO A 125 7.97 0.92 41.76
C PRO A 125 8.17 0.49 40.30
N LEU A 126 7.10 0.03 39.62
CA LEU A 126 7.13 -0.38 38.22
C LEU A 126 6.88 0.80 37.26
N LYS A 127 6.41 1.94 37.78
CA LYS A 127 6.03 3.11 36.98
C LYS A 127 7.27 3.79 36.41
N ASN A 128 7.34 3.90 35.09
CA ASN A 128 8.33 4.70 34.40
C ASN A 128 7.72 6.02 33.90
N PRO A 129 7.94 7.16 34.59
CA PRO A 129 7.37 8.44 34.20
C PRO A 129 7.93 9.00 32.88
N SER A 130 9.06 8.49 32.38
CA SER A 130 9.61 8.94 31.09
C SER A 130 8.86 8.37 29.89
N ARG A 131 7.98 7.38 30.09
CA ARG A 131 7.17 6.72 29.05
C ARG A 131 5.72 7.16 29.16
N ILE A 132 5.44 8.41 28.81
CA ILE A 132 4.09 8.99 28.91
C ILE A 132 3.08 8.15 28.12
N GLY A 133 2.00 7.73 28.79
CA GLY A 133 0.96 6.85 28.25
C GLY A 133 1.37 5.37 28.19
N CYS A 134 2.58 5.02 28.62
CA CYS A 134 3.17 3.68 28.58
C CYS A 134 3.98 3.39 29.86
N GLU A 135 3.58 4.02 30.97
CA GLU A 135 4.34 4.08 32.21
C GLU A 135 4.55 2.68 32.81
N TYR A 136 3.62 1.77 32.56
CA TYR A 136 3.68 0.36 32.99
C TYR A 136 4.02 -0.61 31.86
N GLY A 137 4.43 -0.09 30.70
CA GLY A 137 4.57 -0.87 29.48
C GLY A 137 3.27 -0.90 28.67
N ASP A 138 2.99 -2.03 28.03
CA ASP A 138 1.79 -2.23 27.23
C ASP A 138 0.51 -2.22 28.11
N HIS A 139 -0.62 -1.79 27.55
CA HIS A 139 -1.94 -1.81 28.18
C HIS A 139 -2.66 -3.15 28.03
N SER A 140 -2.06 -4.12 27.33
CA SER A 140 -2.64 -5.44 27.11
C SER A 140 -1.58 -6.53 27.15
N GLY A 141 -1.91 -7.69 27.73
CA GLY A 141 -1.08 -8.89 27.61
C GLY A 141 -1.05 -9.51 26.21
N ARG A 142 -1.93 -9.07 25.29
CA ARG A 142 -2.00 -9.60 23.91
C ARG A 142 -0.95 -9.02 22.95
N CYS A 143 -0.06 -8.18 23.46
CA CYS A 143 0.94 -7.49 22.64
C CYS A 143 2.13 -8.37 22.25
N THR A 144 2.26 -9.59 22.79
CA THR A 144 3.36 -10.52 22.50
C THR A 144 3.36 -11.03 21.06
N ASP A 145 2.18 -11.16 20.45
CA ASP A 145 2.02 -11.78 19.12
C ASP A 145 2.02 -10.72 18.00
N LEU A 146 2.25 -9.46 18.36
CA LEU A 146 2.16 -8.33 17.46
C LEU A 146 3.40 -8.25 16.57
N ARG A 147 3.20 -8.15 15.25
CA ARG A 147 4.27 -8.00 14.26
C ARG A 147 4.49 -6.52 13.92
N SER A 148 5.66 -6.16 13.38
CA SER A 148 6.01 -4.75 13.14
C SER A 148 4.95 -3.99 12.34
N TYR A 149 4.40 -4.60 11.29
CA TYR A 149 3.37 -3.96 10.46
C TYR A 149 2.05 -3.71 11.21
N ASP A 150 1.74 -4.46 12.28
CA ASP A 150 0.53 -4.24 13.09
C ASP A 150 0.61 -2.91 13.86
N CYS A 151 1.81 -2.35 14.05
CA CYS A 151 2.03 -1.04 14.66
C CYS A 151 1.68 0.14 13.74
N TYR A 152 1.28 -0.09 12.48
CA TYR A 152 0.67 0.99 11.69
C TYR A 152 -0.77 1.30 12.14
N ASP A 153 -1.46 0.36 12.79
CA ASP A 153 -2.75 0.63 13.44
C ASP A 153 -2.55 1.48 14.71
N LEU A 154 -3.26 2.61 14.79
CA LEU A 154 -3.23 3.51 15.95
C LEU A 154 -3.69 2.82 17.25
N ARG A 155 -4.67 1.90 17.19
CA ARG A 155 -5.18 1.20 18.37
C ARG A 155 -4.14 0.26 18.95
N ASN A 156 -3.41 -0.42 18.07
CA ASN A 156 -2.29 -1.27 18.45
C ASN A 156 -1.15 -0.44 19.03
N ARG A 157 -0.81 0.70 18.43
CA ARG A 157 0.20 1.61 19.01
C ARG A 157 -0.17 2.15 20.38
N GLN A 158 -1.45 2.41 20.63
CA GLN A 158 -1.91 2.89 21.94
C GLN A 158 -1.90 1.76 22.97
N SER A 159 -2.40 0.58 22.60
CA SER A 159 -2.56 -0.54 23.53
C SER A 159 -1.26 -1.32 23.76
N CYS A 160 -0.38 -1.36 22.77
CA CYS A 160 0.87 -2.11 22.73
C CYS A 160 2.07 -1.18 22.50
N CYS A 161 2.04 -0.03 23.16
CA CYS A 161 2.98 1.04 22.89
C CYS A 161 4.44 0.72 23.22
N ALA A 162 4.71 -0.03 24.30
CA ALA A 162 6.08 -0.44 24.63
C ALA A 162 6.58 -1.50 23.65
N THR A 163 5.70 -2.37 23.16
CA THR A 163 6.03 -3.32 22.10
C THR A 163 6.27 -2.63 20.77
N CYS A 164 5.40 -1.70 20.35
CA CYS A 164 5.61 -0.96 19.11
C CYS A 164 6.88 -0.13 19.15
N GLU A 165 7.20 0.55 20.25
CA GLU A 165 8.45 1.30 20.37
C GLU A 165 9.70 0.40 20.18
N ARG A 166 9.62 -0.87 20.60
CA ARG A 166 10.68 -1.86 20.38
C ARG A 166 10.77 -2.35 18.93
N LEU A 167 9.62 -2.49 18.27
CA LEU A 167 9.52 -2.94 16.87
C LEU A 167 9.85 -1.83 15.87
N ARG A 168 9.88 -0.58 16.33
CA ARG A 168 10.24 0.57 15.52
C ARG A 168 11.69 0.48 15.08
N GLN A 169 11.93 0.67 13.79
CA GLN A 169 13.27 0.66 13.22
C GLN A 169 13.97 2.01 13.47
N THR A 170 15.24 1.97 13.88
CA THR A 170 16.05 3.18 14.08
C THR A 170 16.51 3.74 12.74
N GLY A 171 16.35 5.06 12.53
CA GLY A 171 16.70 5.69 11.24
C GLY A 171 15.76 5.33 10.10
N ALA A 172 14.58 4.77 10.42
CA ALA A 172 13.57 4.43 9.45
C ALA A 172 13.11 5.66 8.65
N ARG A 173 12.72 5.41 7.40
CA ARG A 173 12.18 6.44 6.52
C ARG A 173 10.81 6.87 7.02
N ALA A 174 10.47 8.14 6.79
CA ALA A 174 9.16 8.66 7.13
C ALA A 174 8.07 7.85 6.40
N GLY A 175 7.10 7.33 7.15
CA GLY A 175 6.07 6.44 6.65
C GLY A 175 6.47 4.96 6.54
N CYS A 176 7.69 4.59 6.96
CA CYS A 176 8.17 3.20 7.01
C CYS A 176 8.76 2.87 8.39
N GLU A 177 8.25 3.48 9.46
CA GLU A 177 8.85 3.41 10.80
C GLU A 177 8.95 1.99 11.36
N TYR A 178 8.15 1.07 10.83
CA TYR A 178 8.11 -0.34 11.21
C TYR A 178 8.49 -1.28 10.04
N GLY A 179 9.05 -0.73 8.96
CA GLY A 179 9.30 -1.41 7.68
C GLY A 179 8.06 -1.45 6.79
N ASP A 180 7.92 -2.49 5.97
CA ASP A 180 6.73 -2.67 5.12
C ASP A 180 5.44 -2.76 5.96
N MET A 181 4.37 -2.13 5.49
CA MET A 181 3.06 -2.10 6.16
C MET A 181 2.23 -3.37 5.93
N THR A 182 2.70 -4.27 5.08
CA THR A 182 2.08 -5.56 4.82
C THR A 182 3.15 -6.64 4.77
N PRO A 183 2.87 -7.85 5.26
CA PRO A 183 3.79 -8.97 5.10
C PRO A 183 3.88 -9.45 3.64
N ASN A 184 2.97 -9.02 2.76
CA ASN A 184 2.80 -9.56 1.41
C ASN A 184 3.58 -8.77 0.34
N CYS A 185 4.87 -8.54 0.54
CA CYS A 185 5.73 -7.79 -0.38
C CYS A 185 6.61 -8.65 -1.30
N ASP A 186 6.55 -9.97 -1.18
CA ASP A 186 7.36 -10.89 -2.00
C ASP A 186 7.06 -10.76 -3.50
N ARG A 187 5.79 -10.53 -3.87
CA ARG A 187 5.41 -10.32 -5.27
C ARG A 187 6.01 -9.03 -5.83
N VAL A 188 6.11 -7.98 -5.02
CA VAL A 188 6.75 -6.71 -5.39
C VAL A 188 8.26 -6.90 -5.53
N ARG A 189 8.88 -7.70 -4.65
CA ARG A 189 10.30 -8.05 -4.76
C ARG A 189 10.61 -8.81 -6.04
N GLN A 190 9.72 -9.70 -6.47
CA GLN A 190 9.87 -10.48 -7.71
C GLN A 190 9.55 -9.68 -8.97
N ASN A 191 8.67 -8.67 -8.86
CA ASN A 191 8.23 -7.83 -9.98
C ASN A 191 8.35 -6.35 -9.56
N PRO A 192 9.57 -5.76 -9.65
CA PRO A 192 9.83 -4.40 -9.20
C PRO A 192 8.94 -3.34 -9.84
N GLU A 193 8.41 -3.58 -11.06
CA GLU A 193 7.50 -2.67 -11.75
C GLU A 193 6.22 -2.39 -10.94
N LEU A 194 5.85 -3.27 -10.01
CA LEU A 194 4.72 -3.07 -9.11
C LEU A 194 4.91 -1.88 -8.17
N CYS A 195 6.14 -1.39 -7.97
CA CYS A 195 6.42 -0.16 -7.20
C CYS A 195 6.01 1.13 -7.92
N TYR A 196 5.71 1.09 -9.22
CA TYR A 196 5.07 2.22 -9.91
C TYR A 196 3.61 2.42 -9.48
N ILE A 197 2.97 1.40 -8.90
CA ILE A 197 1.62 1.49 -8.33
C ILE A 197 1.70 2.16 -6.95
N PRO A 198 1.05 3.32 -6.72
CA PRO A 198 1.19 4.06 -5.47
C PRO A 198 0.83 3.26 -4.21
N GLU A 199 -0.21 2.42 -4.29
CA GLU A 199 -0.66 1.57 -3.19
C GLU A 199 0.43 0.57 -2.77
N ASN A 200 1.03 -0.13 -3.74
CA ASN A 200 2.12 -1.07 -3.46
C ASN A 200 3.34 -0.34 -2.92
N ARG A 201 3.65 0.86 -3.44
CA ARG A 201 4.77 1.67 -2.95
C ARG A 201 4.56 2.15 -1.52
N TYR A 202 3.31 2.39 -1.12
CA TYR A 202 2.96 2.76 0.25
C TYR A 202 3.03 1.54 1.18
N LEU A 203 2.40 0.42 0.79
CA LEU A 203 2.34 -0.78 1.61
C LEU A 203 3.69 -1.51 1.71
N CYS A 204 4.48 -1.53 0.63
CA CYS A 204 5.78 -2.18 0.53
C CYS A 204 6.91 -1.15 0.43
N CYS A 205 6.84 -0.12 1.29
CA CYS A 205 7.68 1.07 1.16
C CYS A 205 9.17 0.81 1.38
N ASP A 206 9.53 -0.12 2.26
CA ASP A 206 10.91 -0.54 2.51
C ASP A 206 11.39 -1.44 1.37
N THR A 207 10.57 -2.41 0.94
CA THR A 207 10.89 -3.27 -0.19
C THR A 207 11.11 -2.43 -1.46
N CYS A 208 10.18 -1.56 -1.83
CA CYS A 208 10.31 -0.69 -3.00
C CYS A 208 11.51 0.26 -2.91
N HIS A 209 11.90 0.67 -1.70
CA HIS A 209 13.12 1.44 -1.53
C HIS A 209 14.38 0.61 -1.80
N SER A 210 14.43 -0.59 -1.23
CA SER A 210 15.60 -1.46 -1.29
C SER A 210 15.93 -1.92 -2.71
N ILE A 211 14.92 -2.07 -3.56
CA ILE A 211 15.06 -2.50 -4.96
C ILE A 211 15.08 -1.33 -5.94
N ARG A 212 15.07 -0.08 -5.45
CA ARG A 212 15.15 1.10 -6.30
C ARG A 212 16.56 1.24 -6.87
N ASP A 213 16.66 1.32 -8.18
CA ASP A 213 17.87 1.71 -8.89
C ASP A 213 18.12 3.23 -8.72
N LEU A 214 19.38 3.65 -8.76
CA LEU A 214 19.81 5.04 -8.66
C LEU A 214 19.47 5.86 -9.92
N ASN A 215 18.98 5.22 -10.99
CA ASN A 215 18.45 5.92 -12.14
C ASN A 215 17.05 6.48 -11.84
N ASP A 216 16.97 7.79 -11.61
CA ASP A 216 15.72 8.50 -11.30
C ASP A 216 14.68 8.47 -12.44
N GLU A 217 15.09 8.23 -13.69
CA GLU A 217 14.16 8.09 -14.81
C GLU A 217 13.49 6.71 -14.86
N CYS A 218 14.13 5.69 -14.28
CA CYS A 218 13.72 4.29 -14.37
C CYS A 218 13.94 3.55 -13.03
N PRO A 219 13.40 4.05 -11.91
CA PRO A 219 13.80 3.62 -10.56
C PRO A 219 13.54 2.15 -10.27
N TRP A 220 12.63 1.50 -11.00
CA TRP A 220 12.33 0.07 -10.83
C TRP A 220 12.37 -0.68 -12.17
N GLY A 221 13.15 -0.19 -13.13
CA GLY A 221 13.19 -0.72 -14.48
C GLY A 221 11.94 -0.36 -15.29
N ASP A 222 11.68 -1.15 -16.34
CA ASP A 222 10.50 -0.99 -17.18
C ASP A 222 9.21 -1.06 -16.35
N GLN A 223 8.26 -0.16 -16.63
CA GLN A 223 6.99 -0.09 -15.91
C GLN A 223 6.02 -1.24 -16.27
N ASN A 224 6.30 -1.94 -17.36
CA ASN A 224 5.54 -3.11 -17.78
C ASN A 224 6.45 -4.08 -18.54
N SER A 225 6.92 -5.11 -17.86
CA SER A 225 7.85 -6.11 -18.40
C SER A 225 7.31 -6.82 -19.65
N GLU A 226 6.01 -7.14 -19.70
CA GLU A 226 5.40 -7.82 -20.85
C GLU A 226 5.27 -6.93 -22.09
N LEU A 227 4.90 -5.66 -21.93
CA LEU A 227 4.84 -4.69 -23.01
C LEU A 227 6.23 -4.26 -23.47
N CYS A 228 7.19 -4.26 -22.56
CA CYS A 228 8.57 -3.86 -22.79
C CYS A 228 9.49 -5.03 -23.15
N ALA A 229 8.95 -6.20 -23.50
CA ALA A 229 9.74 -7.27 -24.12
C ALA A 229 10.22 -6.82 -25.52
N PRO A 230 11.55 -6.69 -25.77
CA PRO A 230 12.09 -6.02 -26.97
C PRO A 230 11.82 -6.77 -28.26
N PHE A 231 11.83 -8.10 -28.22
CA PHE A 231 11.73 -8.95 -29.40
C PHE A 231 10.54 -9.91 -29.30
N ASP A 232 9.94 -10.23 -30.45
CA ASP A 232 9.00 -11.35 -30.58
C ASP A 232 9.75 -12.70 -30.69
N ARG A 233 8.98 -13.81 -30.79
CA ARG A 233 9.55 -15.17 -30.94
C ARG A 233 10.35 -15.38 -32.23
N LEU A 234 10.21 -14.48 -33.20
CA LEU A 234 10.89 -14.52 -34.50
C LEU A 234 12.10 -13.56 -34.54
N GLY A 235 12.41 -12.89 -33.42
CA GLY A 235 13.50 -11.93 -33.31
C GLY A 235 13.21 -10.57 -33.94
N ASN A 236 11.96 -10.23 -34.24
CA ASN A 236 11.59 -8.88 -34.69
C ASN A 236 11.43 -7.95 -33.49
N ILE A 237 11.87 -6.70 -33.64
CA ILE A 237 11.64 -5.66 -32.63
C ILE A 237 10.13 -5.40 -32.52
N ARG A 238 9.59 -5.50 -31.31
CA ARG A 238 8.16 -5.33 -31.02
C ARG A 238 7.83 -3.95 -30.42
N ILE A 239 8.76 -3.35 -29.71
CA ILE A 239 8.52 -2.10 -28.97
C ILE A 239 8.72 -0.90 -29.87
N ASN A 240 7.76 0.02 -29.87
CA ASN A 240 7.90 1.29 -30.57
C ASN A 240 8.56 2.36 -29.67
N CYS A 241 9.88 2.30 -29.54
CA CYS A 241 10.66 3.25 -28.73
C CYS A 241 10.76 4.67 -29.33
N TYR A 242 10.32 4.87 -30.59
CA TYR A 242 10.17 6.21 -31.16
C TYR A 242 9.04 7.01 -30.50
N SER A 243 8.08 6.34 -29.86
CA SER A 243 7.00 6.98 -29.11
C SER A 243 7.49 7.41 -27.73
N PRO A 244 7.49 8.71 -27.39
CA PRO A 244 7.98 9.16 -26.08
C PRO A 244 7.26 8.53 -24.87
N PRO A 245 5.93 8.31 -24.89
CA PRO A 245 5.25 7.55 -23.84
C PRO A 245 5.78 6.13 -23.67
N ILE A 246 6.00 5.40 -24.77
CA ILE A 246 6.53 4.03 -24.72
C ILE A 246 7.97 4.03 -24.24
N ARG A 247 8.78 5.00 -24.65
CA ARG A 247 10.17 5.13 -24.16
C ARG A 247 10.24 5.39 -22.67
N ARG A 248 9.29 6.14 -22.08
CA ARG A 248 9.19 6.31 -20.62
C ARG A 248 8.72 5.04 -19.93
N LEU A 249 7.77 4.31 -20.53
CA LEU A 249 7.27 3.04 -20.00
C LEU A 249 8.36 1.97 -20.03
N CYS A 250 9.12 1.90 -21.12
CA CYS A 250 10.17 0.93 -21.42
C CYS A 250 11.56 1.56 -21.31
N CYS A 251 11.78 2.31 -20.23
CA CYS A 251 12.97 3.13 -20.01
C CYS A 251 14.27 2.31 -19.92
N GLN A 252 14.21 1.03 -19.60
CA GLN A 252 15.35 0.13 -19.59
C GLN A 252 15.49 -0.65 -20.90
N SER A 253 14.37 -1.08 -21.50
CA SER A 253 14.42 -1.87 -22.73
C SER A 253 14.74 -1.05 -23.98
N CYS A 254 14.31 0.21 -24.08
CA CYS A 254 14.60 1.03 -25.25
C CYS A 254 16.10 1.32 -25.45
N PRO A 255 16.88 1.70 -24.41
CA PRO A 255 18.34 1.81 -24.53
C PRO A 255 19.02 0.50 -24.96
N ARG A 256 18.55 -0.65 -24.45
CA ARG A 256 19.09 -1.97 -24.84
C ARG A 256 18.87 -2.29 -26.31
N ILE A 257 17.74 -1.88 -26.89
CA ILE A 257 17.51 -2.02 -28.34
C ILE A 257 18.52 -1.18 -29.10
N GLN A 258 18.75 0.06 -28.65
CA GLN A 258 19.70 0.97 -29.30
C GLN A 258 21.14 0.43 -29.26
N GLU A 259 21.58 -0.17 -28.14
CA GLU A 259 22.88 -0.82 -28.00
C GLU A 259 23.05 -2.07 -28.87
N TRP A 260 21.94 -2.77 -29.17
CA TRP A 260 21.96 -3.99 -29.98
C TRP A 260 22.02 -3.72 -31.49
N LEU A 261 21.61 -2.53 -31.92
CA LEU A 261 21.56 -2.18 -33.33
C LEU A 261 22.93 -1.74 -33.87
N PRO A 262 23.21 -1.98 -35.16
CA PRO A 262 24.39 -1.43 -35.82
C PRO A 262 24.40 0.10 -35.72
N GLY A 263 25.49 0.68 -35.24
CA GLY A 263 25.63 2.12 -35.00
C GLY A 263 25.56 3.03 -36.24
N GLU A 264 25.54 2.44 -37.44
CA GLU A 264 25.47 3.15 -38.72
C GLU A 264 24.04 3.42 -39.21
N LEU A 265 23.00 2.93 -38.51
CA LEU A 265 21.61 3.08 -38.89
C LEU A 265 21.02 4.43 -38.43
N GLN A 266 21.44 5.52 -39.07
CA GLN A 266 21.00 6.88 -38.74
C GLN A 266 19.48 7.05 -38.89
N GLY A 267 18.81 7.57 -37.85
CA GLY A 267 17.36 7.75 -37.82
C GLY A 267 16.58 6.47 -37.53
N CYS A 268 17.29 5.37 -37.24
CA CYS A 268 16.71 4.06 -36.99
C CYS A 268 17.25 3.45 -35.68
N GLU A 269 17.40 4.30 -34.66
CA GLU A 269 18.05 4.02 -33.37
C GLU A 269 17.32 2.95 -32.56
N TYR A 270 16.07 2.64 -32.91
CA TYR A 270 15.26 1.59 -32.28
C TYR A 270 14.76 0.56 -33.29
N GLY A 271 15.39 0.47 -34.47
CA GLY A 271 15.05 -0.46 -35.52
C GLY A 271 14.12 0.15 -36.56
N ASP A 272 13.29 -0.67 -37.20
CA ASP A 272 12.30 -0.18 -38.14
C ASP A 272 11.34 0.82 -37.47
N ARG A 273 11.05 1.91 -38.18
CA ARG A 273 10.06 2.88 -37.75
C ARG A 273 8.66 2.25 -37.82
N PRO A 274 7.74 2.64 -36.93
CA PRO A 274 6.36 2.18 -36.97
C PRO A 274 5.68 2.67 -38.26
N VAL A 275 5.67 1.83 -39.28
CA VAL A 275 5.06 2.11 -40.58
C VAL A 275 4.13 0.98 -41.00
N THR A 276 3.04 1.36 -41.65
CA THR A 276 2.10 0.44 -42.27
C THR A 276 1.97 0.74 -43.75
N PHE A 277 2.26 -0.25 -44.59
CA PHE A 277 2.11 -0.17 -46.03
C PHE A 277 0.75 -0.71 -46.44
N SER A 278 -0.02 0.10 -47.18
CA SER A 278 -1.28 -0.35 -47.78
C SER A 278 -0.98 -0.95 -49.14
N ALA A 279 -1.23 -2.25 -49.30
CA ALA A 279 -0.88 -3.01 -50.48
C ALA A 279 -2.12 -3.65 -51.12
N GLY A 280 -3.12 -2.84 -51.50
CA GLY A 280 -4.26 -3.22 -52.35
C GLY A 280 -4.97 -4.53 -51.98
N THR A 281 -4.46 -5.65 -52.51
CA THR A 281 -4.94 -7.02 -52.25
C THR A 281 -4.53 -7.60 -50.90
N HIS A 282 -3.58 -6.99 -50.20
CA HIS A 282 -3.08 -7.40 -48.90
C HIS A 282 -3.53 -6.41 -47.81
N ARG A 283 -3.81 -6.93 -46.62
CA ARG A 283 -4.01 -6.11 -45.42
C ARG A 283 -2.77 -5.25 -45.14
N SER A 284 -2.90 -4.30 -44.22
CA SER A 284 -1.78 -3.49 -43.70
C SER A 284 -0.52 -4.34 -43.43
N LEU A 285 0.58 -4.01 -44.11
CA LEU A 285 1.86 -4.74 -44.00
C LEU A 285 2.86 -3.92 -43.18
N ASN A 286 3.60 -4.60 -42.30
CA ASN A 286 4.81 -4.05 -41.69
C ASN A 286 6.04 -4.29 -42.60
N CYS A 287 7.20 -3.76 -42.24
CA CYS A 287 8.44 -3.90 -43.00
C CYS A 287 8.81 -5.36 -43.32
N THR A 288 8.80 -6.26 -42.33
CA THR A 288 9.10 -7.69 -42.55
C THR A 288 8.14 -8.34 -43.53
N SER A 289 6.83 -8.09 -43.40
CA SER A 289 5.82 -8.68 -44.28
C SER A 289 5.89 -8.07 -45.68
N PHE A 290 6.13 -6.76 -45.76
CA PHE A 290 6.32 -6.07 -47.03
C PHE A 290 7.49 -6.66 -47.82
N MET A 291 8.63 -6.90 -47.18
CA MET A 291 9.78 -7.54 -47.83
C MET A 291 9.48 -8.95 -48.31
N ARG A 292 8.71 -9.73 -47.54
CA ARG A 292 8.29 -11.08 -47.95
C ARG A 292 7.44 -11.09 -49.22
N TYR A 293 6.58 -10.08 -49.42
CA TYR A 293 5.70 -10.01 -50.59
C TYR A 293 6.34 -9.33 -51.81
N PHE A 294 7.12 -8.27 -51.61
CA PHE A 294 7.60 -7.41 -52.70
C PHE A 294 9.12 -7.52 -52.96
N GLY A 295 9.84 -8.26 -52.11
CA GLY A 295 11.27 -8.53 -52.24
C GLY A 295 12.18 -7.41 -51.68
N ALA A 296 13.43 -7.79 -51.37
CA ALA A 296 14.44 -6.91 -50.79
C ALA A 296 14.83 -5.74 -51.71
N GLN A 297 14.63 -5.85 -53.03
CA GLN A 297 14.88 -4.74 -53.96
C GLN A 297 14.12 -3.44 -53.60
N GLN A 298 13.01 -3.55 -52.86
CA GLN A 298 12.25 -2.37 -52.42
C GLN A 298 13.02 -1.48 -51.45
N CYS A 299 14.06 -1.99 -50.79
CA CYS A 299 14.96 -1.17 -49.97
C CYS A 299 15.74 -0.12 -50.77
N VAL A 300 15.88 -0.30 -52.08
CA VAL A 300 16.55 0.65 -52.98
C VAL A 300 15.53 1.39 -53.85
N LEU A 301 14.50 0.68 -54.33
CA LEU A 301 13.54 1.23 -55.28
C LEU A 301 12.46 2.12 -54.64
N ASN A 302 12.23 2.01 -53.34
CA ASN A 302 11.17 2.74 -52.64
C ASN A 302 11.75 3.52 -51.45
N GLU A 303 11.77 4.84 -51.57
CA GLU A 303 12.34 5.75 -50.57
C GLU A 303 11.64 5.64 -49.21
N ALA A 304 10.32 5.47 -49.19
CA ALA A 304 9.58 5.31 -47.94
C ALA A 304 9.94 4.00 -47.23
N VAL A 305 10.20 2.94 -47.99
CA VAL A 305 10.67 1.66 -47.46
C VAL A 305 12.10 1.79 -46.96
N ALA A 306 13.00 2.40 -47.74
CA ALA A 306 14.39 2.64 -47.34
C ALA A 306 14.49 3.43 -46.02
N THR A 307 13.64 4.46 -45.88
CA THR A 307 13.64 5.37 -44.72
C THR A 307 13.02 4.76 -43.47
N ASN A 308 11.97 3.94 -43.60
CA ASN A 308 11.22 3.43 -42.45
C ASN A 308 11.56 1.98 -42.09
N CYS A 309 12.03 1.17 -43.05
CA CYS A 309 12.37 -0.25 -42.86
C CYS A 309 13.87 -0.49 -42.76
N CYS A 310 14.59 0.42 -42.13
CA CYS A 310 16.05 0.48 -42.14
C CYS A 310 16.70 -0.77 -41.54
N TYR A 311 16.21 -1.27 -40.40
CA TYR A 311 16.76 -2.48 -39.79
C TYR A 311 16.46 -3.71 -40.64
N THR A 312 15.23 -3.83 -41.14
CA THR A 312 14.86 -4.89 -42.07
C THR A 312 15.71 -4.84 -43.33
N CYS A 313 15.90 -3.67 -43.94
CA CYS A 313 16.71 -3.50 -45.14
C CYS A 313 18.18 -3.85 -44.91
N HIS A 314 18.75 -3.44 -43.78
CA HIS A 314 20.10 -3.80 -43.38
C HIS A 314 20.27 -5.32 -43.25
N ARG A 315 19.30 -6.03 -42.65
CA ARG A 315 19.36 -7.50 -42.56
C ARG A 315 19.38 -8.17 -43.94
N TYR A 316 18.61 -7.65 -44.89
CA TYR A 316 18.55 -8.21 -46.24
C TYR A 316 19.77 -7.84 -47.09
N SER A 317 20.47 -6.74 -46.80
CA SER A 317 21.72 -6.39 -47.50
C SER A 317 22.93 -7.22 -47.04
N GLN A 318 22.84 -7.88 -45.89
CA GLN A 318 23.90 -8.76 -45.36
C GLN A 318 23.65 -10.26 -45.61
N ALA A 319 22.49 -10.63 -46.15
CA ALA A 319 22.10 -12.02 -46.44
C ALA A 319 22.35 -12.37 -47.91
#